data_AF-A0A819XIE3-F1
#
_entry.id   AF-A0A819XIE3-F1
#
_cell.length_a   1.000
_cell.length_b   1.000
_cell.length_c   1.000
_cell.angle_alpha   90.00
_cell.angle_beta   90.00
_cell.angle_gamma   90.00
#
_symmetry.space_group_name_H-M   'P 1'
#
loop_
_entity.id
_entity.type
_entity.pdbx_description
1 polymer ?
#
loop_
_entity_poly.entity_id
_entity_poly.type
_entity_poly.pdbx_seq_one_letter_code
_entity_poly.pdbx_strand_id
1 'polypeptide(L)'
;LSNDEIDLSIRIAAFGRNEIRQKPSTTFLCFWFDALKNWACITLIICGIISFVLSFYHPNGETIKAKIKPKETNVEWIEGRQSRHFQSLVELDQKCNVIRESTIQQIPIKDIVVGDICEIKYGDVLPADGVIIQSNNLKVDESSLTGESDLIEKHESTDPFLLSGTHIMEGSGKMLVLAVGEHSQTGMILKLLSTIKEQNNDKKKQIIRKNKV
;
A
#
# COMPACT_ATOMS: atom_id res chain seq x y z
N LEU A 1 22.58 2.94 21.48
CA LEU A 1 23.03 2.51 20.14
C LEU A 1 23.73 3.67 19.46
N SER A 2 24.78 3.40 18.68
CA SER A 2 25.45 4.43 17.89
C SER A 2 24.51 4.90 16.77
N ASN A 3 24.56 6.19 16.41
CA ASN A 3 23.84 6.72 15.25
C ASN A 3 24.71 6.76 13.99
N ASP A 4 25.82 6.02 13.99
CA ASP A 4 26.74 5.92 12.86
C ASP A 4 26.04 5.33 11.62
N GLU A 5 26.20 6.00 10.47
CA GLU A 5 25.63 5.55 9.20
C GLU A 5 26.11 4.15 8.77
N ILE A 6 27.35 3.80 9.15
CA ILE A 6 27.94 2.49 8.85
C ILE A 6 27.19 1.38 9.61
N ASP A 7 26.94 1.57 10.90
CA ASP A 7 26.21 0.61 11.73
C ASP A 7 24.78 0.43 11.25
N LEU A 8 24.10 1.53 10.91
CA LEU A 8 22.76 1.50 10.32
C LEU A 8 22.74 0.72 9.01
N SER A 9 23.73 0.95 8.14
CA SER A 9 23.83 0.24 6.86
C SER A 9 24.02 -1.27 7.03
N ILE A 10 24.82 -1.69 8.01
CA ILE A 10 25.04 -3.11 8.33
C ILE A 10 23.73 -3.74 8.83
N ARG A 11 23.02 -3.08 9.75
CA ARG A 11 21.74 -3.58 10.27
C ARG A 11 20.67 -3.66 9.20
N ILE A 12 20.59 -2.66 8.32
CA ILE A 12 19.68 -2.67 7.16
C ILE A 12 20.03 -3.82 6.21
N ALA A 13 21.32 -4.07 5.96
CA ALA A 13 21.73 -5.17 5.09
C ALA A 13 21.39 -6.54 5.70
N ALA A 14 21.47 -6.68 7.03
CA ALA A 14 21.18 -7.94 7.72
C ALA A 14 19.68 -8.22 7.91
N PHE A 15 18.89 -7.21 8.30
CA PHE A 15 17.49 -7.37 8.71
C PHE A 15 16.47 -6.72 7.78
N GLY A 16 16.91 -5.94 6.79
CA GLY A 16 16.04 -5.19 5.90
C GLY A 16 15.63 -3.81 6.44
N ARG A 17 14.80 -3.12 5.66
CA ARG A 17 14.22 -1.81 6.00
C ARG A 17 12.80 -1.97 6.54
N ASN A 18 12.34 -1.00 7.32
CA ASN A 18 10.95 -0.93 7.77
C ASN A 18 10.01 -0.41 6.68
N GLU A 19 9.94 -1.14 5.57
CA GLU A 19 9.08 -0.82 4.44
C GLU A 19 8.50 -2.11 3.87
N ILE A 20 7.19 -2.13 3.63
CA ILE A 20 6.55 -3.24 2.94
C ILE A 20 6.57 -2.92 1.45
N ARG A 21 7.24 -3.76 0.64
CA ARG A 21 7.38 -3.54 -0.80
C ARG A 21 6.01 -3.33 -1.45
N GLN A 22 5.70 -2.08 -1.79
CA GLN A 22 4.58 -1.79 -2.66
C GLN A 22 4.93 -2.24 -4.08
N LYS A 23 4.08 -3.05 -4.69
CA LYS A 23 4.25 -3.46 -6.08
C LYS A 23 4.38 -2.19 -6.95
N PRO A 24 5.38 -2.10 -7.84
CA PRO A 24 5.51 -0.92 -8.69
C PRO A 24 4.19 -0.71 -9.44
N SER A 25 3.68 0.53 -9.39
CA SER A 25 2.48 0.89 -10.12
C SER A 25 2.72 0.64 -11.60
N THR A 26 1.83 -0.12 -12.23
CA THR A 26 1.91 -0.33 -13.68
C THR A 26 1.83 1.03 -14.34
N THR A 27 2.85 1.40 -15.11
CA THR A 27 2.93 2.69 -15.79
C THR A 27 1.70 2.91 -16.67
N PHE A 28 1.21 4.15 -16.76
CA PHE A 28 0.02 4.52 -17.54
C PHE A 28 0.03 3.98 -18.99
N LEU A 29 1.21 3.93 -19.62
CA LEU A 29 1.37 3.38 -20.98
C LEU A 29 1.10 1.88 -21.05
N CYS A 30 1.50 1.12 -20.01
CA CYS A 30 1.20 -0.32 -19.94
C CYS A 30 -0.31 -0.57 -19.91
N PHE A 31 -1.05 0.27 -19.17
CA PHE A 31 -2.52 0.22 -19.15
C PHE A 31 -3.14 0.55 -20.51
N TRP A 32 -2.62 1.55 -21.23
CA TRP A 32 -3.06 1.90 -22.58
C TRP A 32 -2.82 0.78 -23.60
N PHE A 33 -1.66 0.15 -23.55
CA PHE A 33 -1.35 -1.00 -24.42
C PHE A 33 -2.21 -2.23 -24.09
N ASP A 34 -2.48 -2.49 -22.80
CA ASP A 34 -3.41 -3.55 -22.41
C ASP A 34 -4.85 -3.24 -22.84
N ALA A 35 -5.28 -1.97 -22.80
CA ALA A 35 -6.60 -1.55 -23.27
C ALA A 35 -6.76 -1.75 -24.79
N LEU A 36 -5.73 -1.43 -25.59
CA LEU A 36 -5.71 -1.64 -27.04
C LEU A 36 -5.75 -3.13 -27.44
N LYS A 37 -5.41 -4.05 -26.54
CA LYS A 37 -5.45 -5.50 -26.77
C LYS A 37 -6.85 -6.10 -26.65
N ASN A 38 -7.86 -5.32 -26.25
CA ASN A 38 -9.23 -5.79 -26.18
C ASN A 38 -9.86 -5.87 -27.57
N TRP A 39 -10.42 -7.04 -27.91
CA TRP A 39 -11.04 -7.30 -29.21
C TRP A 39 -12.12 -6.26 -29.56
N ALA A 40 -12.91 -5.81 -28.57
CA ALA A 40 -13.92 -4.78 -28.73
C ALA A 40 -13.35 -3.39 -29.07
N CYS A 41 -12.16 -3.03 -28.57
CA CYS A 41 -11.50 -1.79 -28.95
C CYS A 41 -10.95 -1.86 -30.37
N ILE A 42 -10.38 -3.01 -30.76
CA ILE A 42 -9.85 -3.24 -32.11
C ILE A 42 -10.99 -3.15 -33.15
N THR A 43 -12.16 -3.75 -32.86
CA THR A 43 -13.32 -3.67 -33.78
C THR A 43 -13.82 -2.23 -33.94
N LEU A 44 -13.86 -1.43 -32.86
CA LEU A 44 -14.24 -0.02 -32.94
C LEU A 44 -13.24 0.82 -33.73
N ILE A 45 -11.93 0.56 -33.58
CA ILE A 45 -10.88 1.24 -34.35
C ILE A 45 -11.02 0.90 -35.85
N ILE A 46 -11.22 -0.38 -36.19
CA ILE A 46 -11.42 -0.81 -37.58
C ILE A 46 -12.68 -0.16 -38.18
N CYS A 47 -13.81 -0.19 -37.46
CA CYS A 47 -15.04 0.50 -37.89
C CYS A 47 -14.80 2.01 -38.10
N GLY A 48 -14.11 2.67 -37.18
CA GLY A 48 -13.77 4.08 -37.29
C GLY A 48 -12.91 4.40 -38.51
N ILE A 49 -11.91 3.56 -38.81
CA ILE A 49 -11.06 3.72 -40.00
C ILE A 49 -11.87 3.52 -41.28
N ILE A 50 -12.74 2.50 -41.34
CA ILE A 50 -13.59 2.24 -42.51
C ILE A 50 -14.54 3.43 -42.76
N SER A 51 -15.20 3.93 -41.71
CA SER A 51 -16.06 5.12 -41.82
C SER A 51 -15.29 6.38 -42.23
N PHE A 52 -14.08 6.56 -41.71
CA PHE A 52 -13.21 7.67 -42.08
C PHE A 52 -12.82 7.59 -43.55
N VAL A 53 -12.37 6.43 -44.03
CA VAL A 53 -12.00 6.22 -45.44
C VAL A 53 -13.21 6.40 -46.36
N LEU A 54 -14.38 5.87 -46.02
CA LEU A 54 -15.62 6.08 -46.78
C LEU A 54 -16.01 7.56 -46.85
N SER A 55 -15.71 8.34 -45.81
CA SER A 55 -15.94 9.80 -45.81
C SER A 55 -15.08 10.54 -46.85
N PHE A 56 -13.95 10.00 -47.29
CA PHE A 56 -13.14 10.58 -48.37
C PHE A 56 -13.57 10.08 -49.75
N TYR A 57 -14.21 8.91 -49.83
CA TYR A 57 -14.75 8.33 -51.05
C TYR A 57 -16.20 8.77 -51.29
N HIS A 58 -16.44 10.09 -51.29
CA HIS A 58 -17.66 10.66 -51.84
C HIS A 58 -17.42 11.02 -53.32
N PRO A 59 -17.72 10.14 -54.31
CA PRO A 59 -17.91 10.60 -55.67
C PRO A 59 -19.21 11.39 -55.68
N ASN A 60 -19.11 12.65 -56.08
CA ASN A 60 -20.22 13.56 -56.37
C ASN A 60 -20.90 14.18 -55.14
N GLY A 61 -20.30 15.27 -54.66
CA GLY A 61 -20.92 16.61 -54.78
C GLY A 61 -22.24 16.91 -54.07
N GLU A 62 -22.87 15.99 -53.35
CA GLU A 62 -23.99 16.31 -52.47
C GLU A 62 -23.54 16.18 -51.03
N THR A 63 -23.31 17.35 -50.41
CA THR A 63 -23.18 17.48 -48.96
C THR A 63 -24.48 17.03 -48.32
N ILE A 64 -24.59 15.74 -48.04
CA ILE A 64 -25.50 15.23 -47.02
C ILE A 64 -24.92 15.79 -45.72
N LYS A 65 -25.31 17.02 -45.37
CA LYS A 65 -25.25 17.53 -44.00
C LYS A 65 -26.20 16.65 -43.20
N ALA A 66 -25.77 15.42 -42.93
CA ALA A 66 -26.40 14.54 -41.97
C ALA A 66 -26.34 15.33 -40.67
N LYS A 67 -27.49 15.92 -40.33
CA LYS A 67 -27.81 16.56 -39.08
C LYS A 67 -27.82 15.46 -38.01
N ILE A 68 -26.68 14.82 -37.81
CA ILE A 68 -26.37 14.09 -36.60
C ILE A 68 -26.10 15.21 -35.61
N LYS A 69 -27.18 15.73 -35.01
CA LYS A 69 -27.02 16.45 -33.75
C LYS A 69 -26.27 15.49 -32.86
N PRO A 70 -25.11 15.85 -32.28
CA PRO A 70 -24.52 14.99 -31.26
C PRO A 70 -25.63 14.79 -30.24
N LYS A 71 -26.09 13.54 -30.10
CA LYS A 71 -26.94 13.19 -28.98
C LYS A 71 -26.02 13.41 -27.81
N GLU A 72 -26.27 14.48 -27.05
CA GLU A 72 -25.68 14.74 -25.75
C GLU A 72 -25.97 13.50 -24.89
N THR A 73 -25.10 12.51 -25.04
CA THR A 73 -24.95 11.47 -24.06
C THR A 73 -24.23 12.19 -22.97
N ASN A 74 -24.98 12.59 -21.94
CA ASN A 74 -24.42 12.87 -20.64
C ASN A 74 -23.68 11.59 -20.25
N VAL A 75 -22.41 11.52 -20.63
CA VAL A 75 -21.46 10.60 -20.04
C VAL A 75 -21.30 11.19 -18.64
N GLU A 76 -22.14 10.72 -17.72
CA GLU A 76 -21.90 10.91 -16.29
C GLU A 76 -20.49 10.41 -16.05
N TRP A 77 -19.57 11.37 -15.88
CA TRP A 77 -18.23 11.11 -15.42
C TRP A 77 -18.39 10.52 -14.03
N ILE A 78 -18.37 9.20 -13.93
CA ILE A 78 -18.33 8.51 -12.64
C ILE A 78 -17.03 8.95 -11.97
N GLU A 79 -17.15 9.94 -11.08
CA GLU A 79 -16.14 10.29 -10.09
C GLU A 79 -15.90 9.07 -9.21
N GLY A 80 -14.99 8.21 -9.66
CA GLY A 80 -14.63 6.98 -8.96
C GLY A 80 -13.13 6.82 -8.75
N ARG A 81 -12.31 7.86 -8.98
CA ARG A 81 -10.84 7.71 -9.02
C ARG A 81 -9.99 8.75 -8.30
N GLN A 82 -10.58 9.72 -7.61
CA GLN A 82 -9.78 10.77 -6.95
C GLN A 82 -9.51 10.50 -5.45
N SER A 83 -9.98 9.38 -4.89
CA SER A 83 -9.82 9.12 -3.45
C SER A 83 -8.56 8.32 -3.08
N ARG A 84 -7.82 7.77 -4.05
CA ARG A 84 -6.64 6.92 -3.75
C ARG A 84 -5.32 7.67 -3.68
N HIS A 85 -5.19 8.81 -4.36
CA HIS A 85 -3.95 9.58 -4.37
C HIS A 85 -3.75 10.45 -3.12
N PHE A 86 -4.84 10.83 -2.43
CA PHE A 86 -4.75 11.62 -1.20
C PHE A 86 -4.42 10.77 0.04
N GLN A 87 -4.80 9.49 0.08
CA GLN A 87 -4.50 8.61 1.22
C GLN A 87 -3.02 8.22 1.25
N SER A 88 -2.36 8.04 0.10
CA SER A 88 -0.93 7.69 0.05
C SER A 88 0.02 8.82 0.42
N LEU A 89 -0.44 10.07 0.45
CA LEU A 89 0.41 11.21 0.84
C LEU A 89 0.46 11.42 2.36
N VAL A 90 -0.53 10.90 3.10
CA VAL A 90 -0.60 11.04 4.56
C VAL A 90 0.18 9.94 5.29
N GLU A 91 0.33 8.76 4.67
CA GLU A 91 1.09 7.64 5.26
C GLU A 91 2.62 7.85 5.28
N LEU A 92 3.16 8.82 4.52
CA LEU A 92 4.61 8.92 4.30
C LEU A 92 5.41 9.75 5.32
N ASP A 93 4.77 10.56 6.17
CA ASP A 93 5.49 11.42 7.14
C ASP A 93 5.20 11.07 8.61
N GLN A 94 4.81 9.82 8.87
CA GLN A 94 4.75 9.36 10.26
C GLN A 94 6.16 9.23 10.83
N LYS A 95 6.36 9.85 11.98
CA LYS A 95 7.63 9.85 12.72
C LYS A 95 7.46 9.19 14.07
N CYS A 96 8.49 8.50 14.52
CA CYS A 96 8.56 7.84 15.81
C CYS A 96 9.74 8.36 16.62
N ASN A 97 9.63 8.27 17.95
CA ASN A 97 10.71 8.63 18.85
C ASN A 97 11.61 7.41 19.10
N VAL A 98 12.90 7.54 18.79
CA VAL A 98 13.90 6.49 18.96
C VAL A 98 15.06 7.00 19.79
N ILE A 99 15.59 6.15 20.66
CA ILE A 99 16.71 6.48 21.55
C ILE A 99 18.01 6.01 20.91
N ARG A 100 18.77 6.95 20.32
CA ARG A 100 20.12 6.73 19.79
C ARG A 100 21.09 7.70 20.46
N GLU A 101 22.30 7.25 20.76
CA GLU A 101 23.31 8.05 21.49
C GLU A 101 22.81 8.62 22.84
N SER A 102 21.93 7.88 23.52
CA SER A 102 21.28 8.30 24.77
C SER A 102 20.38 9.55 24.64
N THR A 103 20.08 9.99 23.42
CA THR A 103 19.17 11.09 23.11
C THR A 103 17.91 10.58 22.44
N ILE A 104 16.77 11.19 22.73
CA ILE A 104 15.51 10.89 22.03
C ILE A 104 15.54 11.68 20.72
N GLN A 105 15.49 10.95 19.59
CA GLN A 105 15.50 11.50 18.25
C GLN A 105 14.21 11.11 17.55
N GLN A 106 13.57 12.07 16.88
CA GLN A 106 12.38 11.81 16.09
C GLN A 106 12.79 11.46 14.66
N ILE A 107 12.62 10.20 14.27
CA ILE A 107 12.98 9.70 12.95
C ILE A 107 11.74 9.21 12.19
N PRO A 108 11.75 9.22 10.85
CA PRO A 108 10.70 8.59 10.05
C PRO A 108 10.57 7.09 10.36
N ILE A 109 9.35 6.55 10.33
CA ILE A 109 9.09 5.13 10.59
C ILE A 109 9.90 4.19 9.68
N LYS A 110 10.11 4.60 8.42
CA LYS A 110 10.90 3.87 7.42
C LYS A 110 12.38 3.68 7.80
N ASP A 111 12.92 4.54 8.66
CA ASP A 111 14.33 4.56 9.05
C ASP A 111 14.57 3.81 10.38
N ILE A 112 13.51 3.23 10.95
CA ILE A 112 13.61 2.32 12.09
C ILE A 112 14.29 1.03 11.64
N VAL A 113 15.22 0.55 12.46
CA VAL A 113 15.93 -0.71 12.21
C VAL A 113 15.87 -1.61 13.45
N VAL A 114 16.13 -2.90 13.24
CA VAL A 114 16.22 -3.88 14.33
C VAL A 114 17.31 -3.45 15.32
N GLY A 115 17.00 -3.61 16.61
CA GLY A 115 17.86 -3.22 17.72
C GLY A 115 17.67 -1.78 18.21
N ASP A 116 16.91 -0.95 17.50
CA ASP A 116 16.55 0.38 17.99
C ASP A 116 15.65 0.30 19.22
N ILE A 117 15.75 1.32 20.09
CA ILE A 117 14.88 1.47 21.26
C ILE A 117 13.87 2.58 20.96
N CYS A 118 12.62 2.21 20.78
CA CYS A 118 11.53 3.15 20.53
C CYS A 118 10.87 3.58 21.85
N GLU A 119 10.62 4.87 21.99
CA GLU A 119 9.76 5.39 23.05
C GLU A 119 8.30 5.32 22.59
N ILE A 120 7.45 4.72 23.42
CA ILE A 120 6.05 4.47 23.12
C ILE A 120 5.17 5.32 24.03
N LYS A 121 4.20 6.02 23.44
CA LYS A 121 3.24 6.88 24.14
C LYS A 121 1.80 6.50 23.81
N TYR A 122 0.89 6.99 24.64
CA TYR A 122 -0.55 6.91 24.39
C TYR A 122 -0.91 7.51 23.02
N GLY A 123 -1.72 6.77 22.26
CA GLY A 123 -2.18 7.15 20.93
C GLY A 123 -1.24 6.76 19.79
N ASP A 124 -0.03 6.26 20.09
CA ASP A 124 0.88 5.81 19.06
C ASP A 124 0.40 4.49 18.43
N VAL A 125 0.66 4.36 17.13
CA VAL A 125 0.59 3.07 16.41
C VAL A 125 1.98 2.48 16.39
N LEU A 126 2.10 1.22 16.78
CA LEU A 126 3.40 0.58 16.83
C LEU A 126 3.98 0.39 15.43
N PRO A 127 5.18 0.94 15.14
CA PRO A 127 5.73 0.97 13.79
C PRO A 127 6.43 -0.34 13.38
N ALA A 128 6.76 -1.19 14.34
CA ALA A 128 7.53 -2.41 14.19
C ALA A 128 7.22 -3.37 15.34
N ASP A 129 7.57 -4.65 15.18
CA ASP A 129 7.44 -5.62 16.28
C ASP A 129 8.60 -5.45 17.25
N GLY A 130 8.32 -5.62 18.54
CA GLY A 130 9.35 -5.46 19.55
C GLY A 130 9.01 -6.09 20.88
N VAL A 131 9.94 -5.92 21.82
CA VAL A 131 9.81 -6.38 23.20
C VAL A 131 9.95 -5.20 24.15
N ILE A 132 9.12 -5.15 25.17
CA ILE A 132 9.13 -4.13 26.20
C ILE A 132 10.39 -4.27 27.03
N ILE A 133 11.11 -3.15 27.17
CA ILE A 133 12.27 -3.01 28.08
C ILE A 133 11.86 -2.29 29.36
N GLN A 134 10.83 -1.44 29.27
CA GLN A 134 10.32 -0.67 30.38
C GLN A 134 8.85 -0.34 30.09
N SER A 135 7.95 -0.60 31.03
CA SER A 135 6.52 -0.26 30.89
C SER A 135 5.99 0.52 32.09
N ASN A 136 5.03 1.42 31.84
CA ASN A 136 4.24 2.09 32.87
C ASN A 136 2.76 2.01 32.51
N ASN A 137 2.08 1.03 33.13
CA ASN A 137 0.64 0.76 32.99
C ASN A 137 0.19 0.68 31.51
N LEU A 138 0.98 -0.05 30.70
CA LEU A 138 0.82 -0.11 29.25
C LEU A 138 -0.35 -1.02 28.88
N LYS A 139 -1.33 -0.47 28.16
CA LYS A 139 -2.41 -1.26 27.57
C LYS A 139 -2.48 -1.03 26.08
N VAL A 140 -2.65 -2.13 25.35
CA VAL A 140 -2.59 -2.16 23.90
C VAL A 140 -3.89 -2.75 23.37
N ASP A 141 -4.39 -2.13 22.29
CA ASP A 141 -5.49 -2.67 21.51
C ASP A 141 -4.91 -3.52 20.36
N GLU A 142 -5.09 -4.84 20.49
CA GLU A 142 -4.67 -5.83 19.49
C GLU A 142 -5.80 -6.24 18.53
N SER A 143 -6.97 -5.56 18.59
CA SER A 143 -8.13 -5.86 17.74
C SER A 143 -7.83 -5.83 16.25
N SER A 144 -6.83 -5.03 15.84
CA SER A 144 -6.37 -4.96 14.44
C SER A 144 -5.74 -6.26 13.95
N LEU A 145 -5.21 -7.10 14.84
CA LEU A 145 -4.56 -8.38 14.53
C LEU A 145 -5.42 -9.58 14.92
N THR A 146 -6.02 -9.57 16.11
CA THR A 146 -6.78 -10.71 16.66
C THR A 146 -8.27 -10.63 16.37
N GLY A 147 -8.80 -9.42 16.16
CA GLY A 147 -10.24 -9.17 16.04
C GLY A 147 -10.98 -9.13 17.39
N GLU A 148 -10.26 -9.24 18.51
CA GLU A 148 -10.83 -9.13 19.85
C GLU A 148 -10.74 -7.66 20.33
N SER A 149 -11.83 -7.09 20.84
CA SER A 149 -11.89 -5.67 21.24
C SER A 149 -11.34 -5.37 22.63
N ASP A 150 -10.88 -6.37 23.36
CA ASP A 150 -10.43 -6.18 24.74
C ASP A 150 -9.02 -5.61 24.79
N LEU A 151 -8.80 -4.65 25.69
CA LEU A 151 -7.49 -4.07 25.93
C LEU A 151 -6.61 -5.05 26.68
N ILE A 152 -5.44 -5.35 26.12
CA ILE A 152 -4.48 -6.27 26.71
C ILE A 152 -3.44 -5.47 27.47
N GLU A 153 -3.29 -5.80 28.75
CA GLU A 153 -2.24 -5.22 29.59
C GLU A 153 -0.90 -5.89 29.29
N LYS A 154 0.10 -5.07 28.98
CA LYS A 154 1.43 -5.52 28.60
C LYS A 154 2.44 -5.13 29.67
N HIS A 155 3.27 -6.09 30.05
CA HIS A 155 4.27 -5.91 31.09
C HIS A 155 5.53 -6.70 30.77
N GLU A 156 6.67 -6.12 31.10
CA GLU A 156 8.00 -6.67 30.84
C GLU A 156 8.25 -8.09 31.41
N SER A 157 7.53 -8.51 32.46
CA SER A 157 7.64 -9.85 33.05
C SER A 157 6.62 -10.88 32.58
N THR A 158 5.46 -10.44 32.09
CA THR A 158 4.28 -11.30 31.90
C THR A 158 3.96 -11.48 30.43
N ASP A 159 3.84 -10.36 29.72
CA ASP A 159 3.61 -10.33 28.27
C ASP A 159 4.39 -9.15 27.69
N PRO A 160 5.67 -9.36 27.37
CA PRO A 160 6.55 -8.28 26.96
C PRO A 160 6.48 -8.01 25.46
N PHE A 161 5.72 -8.78 24.68
CA PHE A 161 5.72 -8.66 23.22
C PHE A 161 4.73 -7.61 22.75
N LEU A 162 5.20 -6.82 21.79
CA LEU A 162 4.47 -5.74 21.16
C LEU A 162 4.48 -5.93 19.64
N LEU A 163 3.29 -5.85 19.04
CA LEU A 163 3.09 -6.19 17.63
C LEU A 163 2.90 -4.92 16.79
N SER A 164 3.51 -4.89 15.61
CA SER A 164 3.35 -3.80 14.66
C SER A 164 1.89 -3.63 14.24
N GLY A 165 1.42 -2.39 14.15
CA GLY A 165 0.04 -2.07 13.76
C GLY A 165 -0.98 -2.08 14.90
N THR A 166 -0.59 -2.41 16.12
CA THR A 166 -1.46 -2.28 17.30
C THR A 166 -1.43 -0.85 17.86
N HIS A 167 -2.51 -0.46 18.53
CA HIS A 167 -2.67 0.89 19.08
C HIS A 167 -2.40 0.92 20.58
N ILE A 168 -1.66 1.92 21.04
CA ILE A 168 -1.41 2.12 22.46
C ILE A 168 -2.55 2.93 23.07
N MET A 169 -3.32 2.27 23.93
CA MET A 169 -4.55 2.83 24.49
C MET A 169 -4.37 3.39 25.89
N GLU A 170 -3.36 2.94 26.65
CA GLU A 170 -3.01 3.55 27.93
C GLU A 170 -1.51 3.38 28.21
N GLY A 171 -0.96 4.28 29.03
CA GLY A 171 0.39 4.17 29.54
C GLY A 171 1.48 4.67 28.59
N SER A 172 2.72 4.28 28.91
CA SER A 172 3.91 4.59 28.12
C SER A 172 5.00 3.56 28.40
N GLY A 173 6.00 3.50 27.55
CA GLY A 173 7.10 2.56 27.73
C GLY A 173 8.24 2.73 26.74
N LYS A 174 9.20 1.82 26.82
CA LYS A 174 10.29 1.67 25.87
C LYS A 174 10.27 0.26 25.32
N MET A 175 10.45 0.15 24.02
CA MET A 175 10.45 -1.10 23.29
C MET A 175 11.74 -1.26 22.49
N LEU A 176 12.33 -2.46 22.56
CA LEU A 176 13.40 -2.88 21.66
C LEU A 176 12.78 -3.45 20.39
N VAL A 177 13.16 -2.91 19.24
CA VAL A 177 12.71 -3.39 17.94
C VAL A 177 13.34 -4.74 17.62
N LEU A 178 12.52 -5.75 17.37
CA LEU A 178 12.94 -7.11 17.02
C LEU A 178 12.82 -7.41 15.53
N ALA A 179 11.75 -6.93 14.88
CA ALA A 179 11.50 -7.18 13.47
C ALA A 179 10.81 -5.98 12.80
N VAL A 180 11.20 -5.70 11.55
CA VAL A 180 10.73 -4.54 10.76
C VAL A 180 10.22 -4.97 9.38
N GLY A 181 9.36 -4.16 8.78
CA GLY A 181 8.93 -4.30 7.38
C GLY A 181 8.30 -5.67 7.10
N GLU A 182 8.77 -6.35 6.05
CA GLU A 182 8.25 -7.67 5.65
C GLU A 182 8.45 -8.79 6.68
N HIS A 183 9.31 -8.58 7.68
CA HIS A 183 9.62 -9.55 8.73
C HIS A 183 8.77 -9.37 9.99
N SER A 184 7.99 -8.28 10.09
CA SER A 184 7.05 -8.08 11.19
C SER A 184 5.77 -8.91 10.98
N GLN A 185 4.95 -9.11 12.03
CA GLN A 185 3.68 -9.82 11.94
C GLN A 185 2.75 -9.19 10.89
N THR A 186 2.58 -7.87 10.97
CA THR A 186 1.78 -7.12 10.00
C THR A 186 2.38 -7.21 8.58
N GLY A 187 3.70 -7.17 8.45
CA GLY A 187 4.38 -7.36 7.17
C GLY A 187 4.15 -8.74 6.56
N MET A 188 4.26 -9.80 7.36
CA MET A 188 4.01 -11.18 6.94
C MET A 188 2.55 -11.38 6.51
N ILE A 189 1.59 -10.88 7.29
CA ILE A 189 0.16 -10.91 6.95
C ILE A 189 -0.09 -10.18 5.62
N LEU A 190 0.46 -8.97 5.44
CA LEU A 190 0.27 -8.20 4.22
C LEU A 190 0.91 -8.88 2.99
N LYS A 191 2.07 -9.53 3.17
CA LYS A 191 2.74 -10.32 2.13
C LYS A 191 1.92 -11.54 1.71
N LEU A 192 1.34 -12.26 2.67
CA LEU A 192 0.45 -13.39 2.41
C LEU A 192 -0.80 -12.94 1.65
N LEU A 193 -1.46 -11.86 2.09
CA LEU A 193 -2.62 -11.29 1.41
C LEU A 193 -2.30 -10.82 -0.01
N SER A 194 -1.12 -10.24 -0.21
CA SER A 194 -0.64 -9.82 -1.53
C SER A 194 -0.45 -11.01 -2.47
N THR A 195 0.17 -12.08 -1.97
CA THR A 195 0.38 -13.33 -2.72
C THR A 195 -0.95 -13.98 -3.12
N ILE A 196 -1.92 -14.04 -2.21
CA ILE A 196 -3.26 -14.59 -2.48
C ILE A 196 -3.98 -13.76 -3.55
N LYS A 197 -3.91 -12.42 -3.48
CA LYS A 197 -4.48 -11.53 -4.51
C LYS A 197 -3.86 -11.79 -5.89
N GLU A 198 -2.55 -11.99 -5.97
CA GLU A 198 -1.86 -12.29 -7.23
C GLU A 198 -2.32 -13.63 -7.83
N GLN A 199 -2.36 -14.70 -7.03
CA GLN A 199 -2.83 -16.01 -7.47
C GLN A 199 -4.29 -15.97 -7.97
N ASN A 200 -5.16 -15.24 -7.26
CA ASN A 200 -6.56 -15.08 -7.68
C ASN A 200 -6.68 -14.30 -9.00
N ASN A 201 -5.86 -13.26 -9.19
CA ASN A 201 -5.81 -12.52 -10.44
C ASN A 201 -5.32 -13.38 -11.62
N ASP A 202 -4.32 -14.24 -11.40
CA ASP A 202 -3.81 -15.13 -12.44
C ASP A 202 -4.82 -16.22 -12.81
N LYS A 203 -5.50 -16.81 -11.82
CA LYS A 203 -6.63 -17.73 -12.06
C LYS A 203 -7.73 -17.04 -12.87
N LYS A 204 -8.10 -15.81 -12.52
CA LYS A 204 -9.11 -15.02 -13.26
C LYS A 204 -8.67 -14.77 -14.71
N LYS A 205 -7.40 -14.41 -14.95
CA LYS A 205 -6.84 -14.26 -16.31
C LYS A 205 -6.87 -15.56 -17.10
N GLN A 206 -6.57 -16.70 -16.49
CA GLN A 206 -6.64 -18.01 -17.14
C GLN A 206 -8.07 -18.41 -17.52
N ILE A 207 -9.05 -18.17 -16.65
CA ILE A 207 -10.48 -18.43 -16.95
C ILE A 207 -10.94 -17.55 -18.11
N ILE A 208 -10.61 -16.27 -18.10
CA ILE A 208 -10.95 -15.34 -19.19
C ILE A 208 -10.30 -15.78 -20.51
N ARG A 209 -9.06 -16.29 -20.50
CA ARG A 209 -8.40 -16.83 -21.70
C ARG A 209 -9.08 -18.09 -22.22
N LYS A 210 -9.51 -19.00 -21.35
CA LYS A 210 -10.23 -20.23 -21.75
C LYS A 210 -11.61 -19.93 -22.36
N ASN A 211 -12.31 -18.93 -21.85
CA ASN A 211 -13.62 -18.52 -22.38
C ASN A 211 -13.54 -17.66 -23.66
N LYS A 212 -12.32 -17.36 -24.13
CA LYS A 212 -12.05 -16.60 -25.36
C LYS A 212 -11.69 -17.50 -26.55
N VAL A 213 -11.63 -18.81 -26.35
CA VAL A 213 -11.52 -19.86 -27.38
C VAL A 213 -12.92 -20.41 -27.62
#